data_AF-W6KET6-F1
#
_entry.id   AF-W6KET6-F1
#
_cell.length_a   1.000
_cell.length_b   1.000
_cell.length_c   1.000
_cell.angle_alpha   90.00
_cell.angle_beta   90.00
_cell.angle_gamma   90.00
#
_symmetry.space_group_name_H-M   'P 1'
#
loop_
_entity.id
_entity.type
_entity.pdbx_description
1 polymer ?
#
loop_
_entity_poly.entity_id
_entity_poly.type
_entity_poly.pdbx_seq_one_letter_code
_entity_poly.pdbx_strand_id
1 'polypeptide(L)'
;MLCNPNPPLSPKSGSFFKERRPFLLYTLILVLLGGTFRFLYKAYWGQERSKFVRFNSEEPTPKKLHKHRKRHSKSAKIDHKLPSVILLLGIHASGKTEWAKQYVERVCETAIIIRSDDIRKTLNNSVQDHTKEDEIEASMLKEFEQEINLEQTIVVDDCEHNLNPEFRRKILDLIPPGKFNLVVRCFPLKPIFASERIIKDTKEGKEHYVATDLELEKLALQFSEAQEALKNEGWIEIKD
;
A
#
# COMPACT_ATOMS: atom_id res chain seq x y z
N MET A 1 44.14 68.33 23.95
CA MET A 1 43.30 69.46 23.48
C MET A 1 43.41 69.52 21.98
N LEU A 2 42.29 69.35 21.27
CA LEU A 2 41.88 70.07 20.06
C LEU A 2 40.61 69.38 19.53
N CYS A 3 39.48 69.98 19.89
CA CYS A 3 38.16 69.65 19.37
C CYS A 3 38.04 70.11 17.91
N ASN A 4 37.31 69.36 17.10
CA ASN A 4 36.69 69.89 15.89
C ASN A 4 35.27 69.29 15.77
N PRO A 5 34.19 70.10 15.83
CA PRO A 5 32.83 69.63 15.65
C PRO A 5 32.39 69.85 14.20
N ASN A 6 31.82 68.81 13.58
CA ASN A 6 31.07 68.95 12.33
C ASN A 6 29.56 68.97 12.62
N PRO A 7 28.77 69.71 11.81
CA PRO A 7 27.40 70.13 12.13
C PRO A 7 26.33 69.06 11.81
N PRO A 8 25.07 69.24 12.28
CA PRO A 8 24.03 68.22 12.17
C PRO A 8 23.37 68.19 10.79
N LEU A 9 23.08 66.97 10.32
CA LEU A 9 22.28 66.71 9.12
C LEU A 9 20.79 66.84 9.45
N SER A 10 20.07 67.63 8.64
CA SER A 10 18.61 67.77 8.67
C SER A 10 17.89 66.50 8.19
N PRO A 11 16.71 66.14 8.74
CA PRO A 11 15.93 65.03 8.24
C PRO A 11 15.10 65.47 7.02
N LYS A 12 15.34 64.88 5.84
CA LYS A 12 14.40 64.93 4.73
C LYS A 12 13.27 63.91 4.97
N SER A 13 12.14 64.41 5.43
CA SER A 13 10.87 63.71 5.43
C SER A 13 10.34 63.51 4.00
N GLY A 14 9.89 62.31 3.68
CA GLY A 14 8.87 62.09 2.65
C GLY A 14 9.24 61.10 1.55
N SER A 15 8.63 59.90 1.59
CA SER A 15 8.06 59.18 0.43
C SER A 15 7.75 57.69 0.67
N PHE A 16 7.79 57.19 1.91
CA PHE A 16 7.61 55.74 2.19
C PHE A 16 6.21 55.14 1.92
N PHE A 17 5.22 55.95 1.51
CA PHE A 17 3.82 55.49 1.36
C PHE A 17 3.35 55.27 -0.08
N LYS A 18 4.17 55.54 -1.11
CA LYS A 18 3.73 55.44 -2.52
C LYS A 18 4.01 54.11 -3.20
N GLU A 19 4.88 53.25 -2.66
CA GLU A 19 5.32 52.03 -3.35
C GLU A 19 4.64 50.73 -2.91
N ARG A 20 3.83 50.70 -1.83
CA ARG A 20 3.20 49.45 -1.34
C ARG A 20 1.83 49.11 -1.92
N ARG A 21 1.20 50.03 -2.67
CA ARG A 21 -0.10 49.80 -3.31
C ARG A 21 -0.11 48.74 -4.42
N PRO A 22 0.89 48.64 -5.32
CA PRO A 22 0.84 47.62 -6.38
C PRO A 22 1.03 46.19 -5.84
N PHE A 23 1.76 46.02 -4.74
CA PHE A 23 2.03 44.69 -4.17
C PHE A 23 0.75 44.03 -3.61
N LEU A 24 -0.07 44.80 -2.90
CA LEU A 24 -1.34 44.30 -2.35
C LEU A 24 -2.32 43.90 -3.44
N LEU A 25 -2.39 44.69 -4.53
CA LEU A 25 -3.26 44.38 -5.67
C LEU A 25 -2.85 43.07 -6.36
N TYR A 26 -1.54 42.86 -6.54
CA TYR A 26 -1.00 41.65 -7.15
C TYR A 26 -1.28 40.40 -6.31
N THR A 27 -1.11 40.49 -4.98
CA THR A 27 -1.43 39.38 -4.07
C THR A 27 -2.92 39.02 -4.09
N LEU A 28 -3.80 40.01 -4.19
CA LEU A 28 -5.25 39.77 -4.27
C LEU A 28 -5.63 39.03 -5.56
N ILE A 29 -5.03 39.42 -6.69
CA ILE A 29 -5.27 38.78 -7.99
C ILE A 29 -4.85 37.30 -7.96
N LEU A 30 -3.69 36.97 -7.40
CA LEU A 30 -3.22 35.59 -7.29
C LEU A 30 -4.14 34.72 -6.43
N VAL A 31 -4.64 35.26 -5.31
CA VAL A 31 -5.58 34.54 -4.43
C VAL A 31 -6.91 34.28 -5.14
N LEU A 32 -7.42 35.27 -5.89
CA LEU A 32 -8.66 35.11 -6.67
C LEU A 32 -8.49 34.08 -7.80
N LEU A 33 -7.36 34.10 -8.52
CA LEU A 33 -7.07 33.12 -9.58
C LEU A 33 -6.92 31.69 -9.02
N GLY A 34 -6.25 31.52 -7.88
CA GLY A 34 -6.13 30.21 -7.22
C GLY A 34 -7.48 29.67 -6.75
N GLY A 35 -8.34 30.54 -6.21
CA GLY A 35 -9.69 30.20 -5.77
C GLY A 35 -10.60 29.77 -6.92
N THR A 36 -10.61 30.52 -8.03
CA THR A 36 -11.42 30.18 -9.21
C THR A 36 -10.92 28.90 -9.89
N PHE A 37 -9.61 28.69 -9.97
CA PHE A 37 -9.04 27.45 -10.51
C PHE A 37 -9.47 26.22 -9.69
N ARG A 38 -9.41 26.29 -8.36
CA ARG A 38 -9.84 25.21 -7.47
C ARG A 38 -11.34 24.92 -7.61
N PHE A 39 -12.16 25.97 -7.73
CA PHE A 39 -13.61 25.83 -7.92
C PHE A 39 -13.95 25.16 -9.26
N LEU A 40 -13.35 25.63 -10.36
CA LEU A 40 -13.56 25.07 -11.70
C LEU A 40 -13.03 23.64 -11.82
N TYR A 41 -11.87 23.35 -11.23
CA TYR A 41 -11.33 21.99 -11.23
C TYR A 41 -12.26 21.00 -10.53
N LYS A 42 -12.82 21.38 -9.38
CA LYS A 42 -13.78 20.54 -8.64
C LYS A 42 -15.11 20.38 -9.38
N ALA A 43 -15.59 21.43 -10.07
CA ALA A 43 -16.81 21.35 -10.87
C ALA A 43 -16.65 20.45 -12.10
N TYR A 44 -15.51 20.54 -12.79
CA TYR A 44 -15.24 19.79 -14.01
C TYR A 44 -14.99 18.30 -13.72
N TRP A 45 -14.20 17.97 -12.69
CA TRP A 45 -13.85 16.59 -12.36
C TRP A 45 -14.80 15.90 -11.37
N GLY A 46 -15.70 16.64 -10.73
CA GLY A 46 -16.66 16.11 -9.76
C GLY A 46 -17.84 15.36 -10.36
N GLN A 47 -18.07 15.44 -11.68
CA GLN A 47 -19.33 15.04 -12.32
C GLN A 47 -19.29 13.65 -12.99
N GLU A 48 -18.13 12.99 -13.11
CA GLU A 48 -18.02 11.69 -13.82
C GLU A 48 -18.26 10.43 -12.96
N ARG A 49 -18.62 10.55 -11.68
CA ARG A 49 -18.81 9.36 -10.80
C ARG A 49 -20.22 8.79 -10.70
N SER A 50 -21.16 9.17 -11.56
CA SER A 50 -22.49 8.56 -11.55
C SER A 50 -23.01 8.28 -12.95
N LYS A 51 -22.71 7.08 -13.47
CA LYS A 51 -23.53 6.29 -14.42
C LYS A 51 -22.77 5.02 -14.83
N PHE A 52 -22.70 4.05 -13.92
CA PHE A 52 -22.49 2.66 -14.35
C PHE A 52 -23.87 2.05 -14.64
N VAL A 53 -24.05 1.70 -15.90
CA VAL A 53 -25.24 1.12 -16.52
C VAL A 53 -25.47 -0.27 -15.94
N ARG A 54 -26.66 -0.51 -15.35
CA ARG A 54 -27.15 -1.86 -15.02
C ARG A 54 -27.63 -2.52 -16.30
N PHE A 55 -26.95 -3.59 -16.74
CA PHE A 55 -27.53 -4.53 -17.68
C PHE A 55 -28.42 -5.52 -16.92
N ASN A 56 -29.72 -5.48 -17.23
CA ASN A 56 -30.68 -6.52 -16.87
C ASN A 56 -30.57 -7.65 -17.90
N SER A 57 -30.46 -8.90 -17.45
CA SER A 57 -30.90 -10.06 -18.23
C SER A 57 -31.65 -11.01 -17.31
N GLU A 58 -32.92 -11.24 -17.63
CA GLU A 58 -33.84 -12.16 -16.98
C GLU A 58 -33.46 -13.64 -17.25
N GLU A 59 -33.37 -14.39 -16.14
CA GLU A 59 -33.64 -15.81 -15.81
C GLU A 59 -34.15 -16.84 -16.87
N PRO A 60 -34.05 -18.19 -16.66
CA PRO A 60 -34.41 -18.89 -15.40
C PRO A 60 -33.57 -20.11 -14.91
N THR A 61 -33.83 -20.37 -13.63
CA THR A 61 -33.30 -21.33 -12.62
C THR A 61 -33.70 -22.82 -12.86
N PRO A 62 -33.52 -23.81 -11.92
CA PRO A 62 -32.75 -23.90 -10.66
C PRO A 62 -31.93 -25.22 -10.48
N LYS A 63 -31.01 -25.28 -9.49
CA LYS A 63 -30.97 -26.36 -8.45
C LYS A 63 -29.85 -26.20 -7.41
N LYS A 64 -30.30 -26.24 -6.14
CA LYS A 64 -29.68 -26.78 -4.91
C LYS A 64 -28.66 -25.93 -4.12
N LEU A 65 -29.24 -25.18 -3.18
CA LEU A 65 -29.07 -25.35 -1.72
C LEU A 65 -27.63 -25.33 -1.16
N HIS A 66 -27.00 -24.16 -1.13
CA HIS A 66 -26.08 -23.83 -0.04
C HIS A 66 -26.66 -22.69 0.78
N LYS A 67 -26.90 -23.00 2.07
CA LYS A 67 -27.45 -22.13 3.09
C LYS A 67 -26.42 -21.02 3.38
N HIS A 68 -26.44 -19.95 2.59
CA HIS A 68 -25.67 -18.74 2.89
C HIS A 68 -26.18 -18.15 4.20
N ARG A 69 -25.45 -18.43 5.29
CA ARG A 69 -25.50 -17.64 6.50
C ARG A 69 -25.07 -16.23 6.11
N LYS A 70 -26.04 -15.32 5.93
CA LYS A 70 -25.80 -13.88 5.96
C LYS A 70 -25.28 -13.52 7.35
N ARG A 71 -23.97 -13.68 7.56
CA ARG A 71 -23.27 -13.07 8.69
C ARG A 71 -23.27 -11.58 8.41
N HIS A 72 -24.08 -10.84 9.17
CA HIS A 72 -23.97 -9.39 9.27
C HIS A 72 -22.50 -9.06 9.51
N SER A 73 -21.87 -8.34 8.57
CA SER A 73 -20.49 -7.87 8.67
C SER A 73 -20.40 -6.79 9.76
N LYS A 74 -20.40 -7.22 11.02
CA LYS A 74 -19.72 -6.44 12.05
C LYS A 74 -18.27 -6.35 11.58
N SER A 75 -17.77 -5.15 11.29
CA SER A 75 -16.36 -4.94 10.98
C SER A 75 -15.54 -5.65 12.07
N ALA A 76 -14.84 -6.72 11.70
CA ALA A 76 -14.06 -7.48 12.67
C ALA A 76 -13.02 -6.52 13.25
N LYS A 77 -13.09 -6.32 14.57
CA LYS A 77 -12.19 -5.44 15.31
C LYS A 77 -10.96 -6.26 15.68
N ILE A 78 -9.78 -5.68 15.48
CA ILE A 78 -8.51 -6.28 15.92
C ILE A 78 -8.53 -6.41 17.45
N ASP A 79 -8.23 -7.60 17.95
CA ASP A 79 -8.02 -7.85 19.38
C ASP A 79 -6.54 -7.65 19.71
N HIS A 80 -6.23 -6.59 20.45
CA HIS A 80 -4.86 -6.23 20.83
C HIS A 80 -4.19 -7.23 21.78
N LYS A 81 -4.91 -8.22 22.30
CA LYS A 81 -4.34 -9.28 23.13
C LYS A 81 -3.82 -10.47 22.32
N LEU A 82 -4.21 -10.57 21.05
CA LEU A 82 -3.84 -11.68 20.19
C LEU A 82 -2.69 -11.27 19.24
N PRO A 83 -1.78 -12.20 18.92
CA PRO A 83 -0.83 -12.01 17.82
C PRO A 83 -1.55 -11.82 16.49
N SER A 84 -0.85 -11.32 15.48
CA SER A 84 -1.42 -11.09 14.15
C SER A 84 -0.72 -11.91 13.08
N VAL A 85 -1.49 -12.44 12.13
CA VAL A 85 -0.99 -12.89 10.83
C VAL A 85 -1.31 -11.80 9.83
N ILE A 86 -0.26 -11.19 9.28
CA ILE A 86 -0.33 -10.03 8.39
C ILE A 86 0.08 -10.46 6.98
N LEU A 87 -0.89 -10.55 6.08
CA LEU A 87 -0.66 -10.82 4.67
C LEU A 87 -0.36 -9.52 3.93
N LEU A 88 0.76 -9.43 3.21
CA LEU A 88 1.07 -8.28 2.37
C LEU A 88 0.61 -8.54 0.94
N LEU A 89 -0.40 -7.80 0.49
CA LEU A 89 -0.98 -7.98 -0.85
C LEU A 89 -0.52 -6.86 -1.78
N GLY A 90 0.13 -7.20 -2.89
CA GLY A 90 0.54 -6.21 -3.89
C GLY A 90 1.55 -6.77 -4.89
N ILE A 91 1.68 -6.10 -6.04
CA ILE A 91 2.63 -6.48 -7.09
C ILE A 91 4.10 -6.24 -6.69
N HIS A 92 5.07 -6.67 -7.50
CA HIS A 92 6.48 -6.35 -7.28
C HIS A 92 6.72 -4.83 -7.21
N ALA A 93 7.73 -4.42 -6.45
CA ALA A 93 8.08 -3.01 -6.23
C ALA A 93 6.97 -2.09 -5.67
N SER A 94 5.89 -2.66 -5.11
CA SER A 94 4.81 -1.89 -4.48
C SER A 94 5.14 -1.29 -3.12
N GLY A 95 6.24 -1.74 -2.49
CA GLY A 95 6.72 -1.26 -1.19
C GLY A 95 6.41 -2.18 -0.01
N LYS A 96 5.96 -3.43 -0.27
CA LYS A 96 5.65 -4.43 0.76
C LYS A 96 6.79 -4.64 1.75
N THR A 97 7.98 -4.98 1.25
CA THR A 97 9.16 -5.29 2.07
C THR A 97 9.62 -4.10 2.91
N GLU A 98 9.57 -2.89 2.36
CA GLU A 98 9.91 -1.68 3.11
C GLU A 98 8.92 -1.42 4.25
N TRP A 99 7.62 -1.61 3.98
CA TRP A 99 6.60 -1.51 5.02
C TRP A 99 6.78 -2.58 6.10
N ALA A 100 7.09 -3.83 5.71
CA ALA A 100 7.32 -4.93 6.64
C ALA A 100 8.45 -4.62 7.63
N LYS A 101 9.58 -4.10 7.12
CA LYS A 101 10.72 -3.67 7.94
C LYS A 101 10.30 -2.57 8.92
N GLN A 102 9.62 -1.54 8.43
CA GLN A 102 9.16 -0.44 9.28
C GLN A 102 8.13 -0.90 10.32
N TYR A 103 7.29 -1.88 10.00
CA TYR A 103 6.35 -2.47 10.94
C TYR A 103 7.08 -3.16 12.10
N VAL A 104 8.10 -3.97 11.80
CA VAL A 104 8.91 -4.61 12.84
C VAL A 104 9.62 -3.55 13.70
N GLU A 105 10.27 -2.58 13.07
CA GLU A 105 11.02 -1.53 13.78
C GLU A 105 10.15 -0.63 14.67
N ARG A 106 8.92 -0.33 14.26
CA ARG A 106 8.09 0.72 14.90
C ARG A 106 6.90 0.20 15.67
N VAL A 107 6.43 -1.01 15.37
CA VAL A 107 5.16 -1.54 15.90
C VAL A 107 5.35 -2.82 16.68
N CYS A 108 6.08 -3.79 16.13
CA CYS A 108 6.26 -5.10 16.77
C CYS A 108 7.65 -5.67 16.47
N GLU A 109 8.61 -5.38 17.35
CA GLU A 109 10.02 -5.79 17.19
C GLU A 109 10.19 -7.32 17.15
N THR A 110 9.27 -8.05 17.77
CA THR A 110 9.27 -9.52 17.82
C THR A 110 8.50 -10.18 16.67
N ALA A 111 8.02 -9.40 15.69
CA ALA A 111 7.32 -9.98 14.55
C ALA A 111 8.29 -10.65 13.58
N ILE A 112 7.94 -11.84 13.11
CA ILE A 112 8.71 -12.59 12.12
C ILE A 112 8.22 -12.25 10.73
N ILE A 113 9.15 -11.99 9.82
CA ILE A 113 8.84 -11.74 8.42
C ILE A 113 9.23 -12.99 7.62
N ILE A 114 8.24 -13.67 7.04
CA ILE A 114 8.45 -14.80 6.13
C ILE A 114 8.48 -14.24 4.71
N ARG A 115 9.62 -14.41 4.02
CA ARG A 115 9.88 -13.87 2.68
C ARG A 115 10.29 -14.95 1.70
N SER A 116 9.53 -15.08 0.62
CA SER A 116 9.85 -16.02 -0.46
C SER A 116 11.20 -15.71 -1.11
N ASP A 117 11.55 -14.44 -1.29
CA ASP A 117 12.82 -14.03 -1.88
C ASP A 117 14.04 -14.49 -1.06
N ASP A 118 13.95 -14.48 0.27
CA ASP A 118 15.04 -14.93 1.15
C ASP A 118 15.17 -16.46 1.10
N ILE A 119 14.04 -17.17 1.07
CA ILE A 119 13.99 -18.63 0.90
C ILE A 119 14.53 -19.02 -0.48
N ARG A 120 14.08 -18.35 -1.55
CA ARG A 120 14.53 -18.56 -2.94
C ARG A 120 16.03 -18.33 -3.07
N LYS A 121 16.54 -17.24 -2.49
CA LYS A 121 17.98 -16.96 -2.46
C LYS A 121 18.76 -18.06 -1.74
N THR A 122 18.22 -18.61 -0.66
CA THR A 122 18.85 -19.71 0.09
C THR A 122 18.85 -21.03 -0.69
N LEU A 123 17.77 -21.34 -1.40
CA LEU A 123 17.63 -22.59 -2.17
C LEU A 123 18.38 -22.56 -3.51
N ASN A 124 18.34 -21.44 -4.22
CA ASN A 124 18.78 -21.34 -5.62
C ASN A 124 20.03 -20.45 -5.80
N ASN A 125 20.54 -19.83 -4.73
CA ASN A 125 21.59 -18.80 -4.78
C ASN A 125 21.24 -17.60 -5.70
N SER A 126 19.96 -17.42 -6.03
CA SER A 126 19.47 -16.35 -6.91
C SER A 126 18.02 -16.04 -6.59
N VAL A 127 17.69 -14.74 -6.53
CA VAL A 127 16.30 -14.27 -6.40
C VAL A 127 15.53 -14.31 -7.74
N GLN A 128 16.22 -14.53 -8.86
CA GLN A 128 15.62 -14.57 -10.20
C GLN A 128 15.20 -15.99 -10.63
N ASP A 129 15.59 -17.02 -9.88
CA ASP A 129 15.33 -18.41 -10.25
C ASP A 129 14.00 -18.90 -9.65
N HIS A 130 12.96 -18.88 -10.48
CA HIS A 130 11.60 -19.33 -10.15
C HIS A 130 11.33 -20.79 -10.58
N THR A 131 12.36 -21.62 -10.76
CA THR A 131 12.16 -23.03 -11.18
C THR A 131 11.62 -23.95 -10.09
N LYS A 132 11.61 -23.50 -8.83
CA LYS A 132 11.27 -24.31 -7.65
C LYS A 132 10.22 -23.68 -6.73
N GLU A 133 9.24 -23.01 -7.31
CA GLU A 133 8.20 -22.32 -6.53
C GLU A 133 7.42 -23.26 -5.59
N ASP A 134 7.20 -24.53 -5.98
CA ASP A 134 6.56 -25.51 -5.09
C ASP A 134 7.40 -25.79 -3.82
N GLU A 135 8.73 -25.85 -3.94
CA GLU A 135 9.63 -26.05 -2.79
C GLU A 135 9.70 -24.80 -1.91
N ILE A 136 9.62 -23.62 -2.52
CA ILE A 136 9.56 -22.33 -1.83
C ILE A 136 8.26 -22.22 -1.05
N GLU A 137 7.12 -22.54 -1.66
CA GLU A 137 5.81 -22.55 -1.02
C GLU A 137 5.79 -23.50 0.18
N ALA A 138 6.28 -24.74 0.00
CA ALA A 138 6.37 -25.72 1.08
C ALA A 138 7.24 -25.23 2.23
N SER A 139 8.36 -24.54 1.92
CA SER A 139 9.25 -23.97 2.93
C SER A 139 8.59 -22.81 3.68
N MET A 140 7.89 -21.92 2.97
CA MET A 140 7.11 -20.83 3.59
C MET A 140 6.04 -21.36 4.54
N LEU A 141 5.27 -22.37 4.12
CA LEU A 141 4.22 -22.97 4.95
C LEU A 141 4.79 -23.66 6.18
N LYS A 142 5.96 -24.31 6.04
CA LYS A 142 6.65 -24.94 7.17
C LYS A 142 7.13 -23.92 8.19
N GLU A 143 7.77 -22.84 7.75
CA GLU A 143 8.20 -21.74 8.63
C GLU A 143 6.97 -21.08 9.29
N PHE A 144 5.90 -20.86 8.51
CA PHE A 144 4.65 -20.33 9.01
C PHE A 144 4.03 -21.20 10.11
N GLU A 145 3.95 -22.50 9.90
CA GLU A 145 3.42 -23.44 10.90
C GLU A 145 4.26 -23.44 12.19
N GLN A 146 5.58 -23.36 12.07
CA GLN A 146 6.47 -23.25 13.23
C GLN A 146 6.17 -22.00 14.06
N GLU A 147 6.06 -20.84 13.41
CA GLU A 147 5.81 -19.58 14.10
C GLU A 147 4.39 -19.45 14.66
N ILE A 148 3.40 -20.09 14.02
CA ILE A 148 2.04 -20.20 14.57
C ILE A 148 2.05 -20.99 15.88
N ASN A 149 2.82 -22.07 15.97
CA ASN A 149 2.93 -22.86 17.20
C ASN A 149 3.62 -22.09 18.34
N LEU A 150 4.44 -21.09 18.01
CA LEU A 150 5.08 -20.19 18.96
C LEU A 150 4.21 -18.97 19.33
N GLU A 151 3.00 -18.86 18.78
CA GLU A 151 2.07 -17.75 18.99
C GLU A 151 2.68 -16.37 18.69
N GLN A 152 3.58 -16.30 17.70
CA GLN A 152 4.25 -15.06 17.28
C GLN A 152 3.43 -14.27 16.26
N THR A 153 3.67 -12.95 16.18
CA THR A 153 3.12 -12.14 15.08
C THR A 153 3.92 -12.42 13.81
N ILE A 154 3.24 -12.71 12.71
CA ILE A 154 3.85 -13.15 11.45
C ILE A 154 3.45 -12.17 10.36
N VAL A 155 4.43 -11.72 9.58
CA VAL A 155 4.23 -10.95 8.35
C VAL A 155 4.63 -11.82 7.17
N VAL A 156 3.69 -12.10 6.27
CA VAL A 156 3.96 -12.87 5.05
C VAL A 156 4.20 -11.88 3.91
N ASP A 157 5.47 -11.66 3.58
CA ASP A 157 5.92 -10.76 2.51
C ASP A 157 6.29 -11.57 1.27
N ASP A 158 5.29 -11.78 0.43
CA ASP A 158 5.43 -12.44 -0.86
C ASP A 158 4.51 -11.76 -1.90
N CYS A 159 4.90 -11.83 -3.17
CA CYS A 159 4.12 -11.30 -4.28
C CYS A 159 3.14 -12.33 -4.86
N GLU A 160 3.63 -13.47 -5.34
CA GLU A 160 2.85 -14.39 -6.17
C GLU A 160 1.93 -15.32 -5.35
N HIS A 161 2.47 -15.96 -4.32
CA HIS A 161 1.75 -16.86 -3.42
C HIS A 161 0.65 -16.10 -2.67
N ASN A 162 0.90 -14.88 -2.18
CA ASN A 162 -0.13 -14.10 -1.50
C ASN A 162 -1.33 -13.75 -2.41
N LEU A 163 -1.09 -13.61 -3.72
CA LEU A 163 -2.15 -13.42 -4.72
C LEU A 163 -2.91 -14.72 -5.03
N ASN A 164 -2.29 -15.88 -4.82
CA ASN A 164 -2.89 -17.18 -5.07
C ASN A 164 -3.93 -17.57 -3.99
N PRO A 165 -5.21 -17.82 -4.36
CA PRO A 165 -6.24 -18.23 -3.40
C PRO A 165 -5.98 -19.59 -2.73
N GLU A 166 -5.29 -20.52 -3.40
CA GLU A 166 -4.97 -21.84 -2.83
C GLU A 166 -3.96 -21.70 -1.69
N PHE A 167 -2.93 -20.89 -1.89
CA PHE A 167 -1.93 -20.61 -0.86
C PHE A 167 -2.55 -19.90 0.36
N ARG A 168 -3.38 -18.87 0.13
CA ARG A 168 -4.10 -18.19 1.23
C ARG A 168 -4.99 -19.17 2.02
N ARG A 169 -5.62 -20.13 1.35
CA ARG A 169 -6.39 -21.18 2.03
C ARG A 169 -5.49 -22.07 2.89
N LYS A 170 -4.35 -22.51 2.37
CA LYS A 170 -3.36 -23.30 3.13
C LYS A 170 -2.91 -22.55 4.39
N ILE A 171 -2.65 -21.24 4.29
CA ILE A 171 -2.36 -20.38 5.47
C ILE A 171 -3.52 -20.41 6.46
N LEU A 172 -4.76 -20.16 6.01
CA LEU A 172 -5.92 -20.12 6.89
C LEU A 172 -6.18 -21.47 7.59
N ASP A 173 -5.93 -22.58 6.91
CA ASP A 173 -6.12 -23.93 7.46
C ASP A 173 -5.10 -24.25 8.57
N LEU A 174 -3.93 -23.60 8.57
CA LEU A 174 -2.91 -23.76 9.63
C LEU A 174 -3.21 -22.92 10.88
N ILE A 175 -4.08 -21.91 10.81
CA ILE A 175 -4.30 -20.96 11.90
C ILE A 175 -5.38 -21.49 12.85
N PRO A 176 -5.10 -21.65 14.16
CA PRO A 176 -6.11 -22.05 15.12
C PRO A 176 -7.24 -21.00 15.24
N PRO A 177 -8.53 -21.42 15.23
CA PRO A 177 -9.65 -20.48 15.28
C PRO A 177 -9.60 -19.59 16.54
N GLY A 178 -9.64 -18.27 16.32
CA GLY A 178 -9.73 -17.28 17.40
C GLY A 178 -8.43 -17.04 18.19
N LYS A 179 -7.29 -17.57 17.73
CA LYS A 179 -5.98 -17.31 18.36
C LYS A 179 -5.20 -16.16 17.75
N PHE A 180 -5.48 -15.81 16.50
CA PHE A 180 -4.76 -14.76 15.77
C PHE A 180 -5.71 -13.75 15.15
N ASN A 181 -5.26 -12.50 15.06
CA ASN A 181 -5.86 -11.54 14.16
C ASN A 181 -5.46 -11.88 12.72
N LEU A 182 -6.44 -12.04 11.83
CA LEU A 182 -6.21 -12.21 10.40
C LEU A 182 -6.24 -10.84 9.73
N VAL A 183 -5.08 -10.36 9.33
CA VAL A 183 -4.87 -8.99 8.87
C VAL A 183 -4.32 -9.00 7.45
N VAL A 184 -4.83 -8.11 6.61
CA VAL A 184 -4.26 -7.87 5.28
C VAL A 184 -3.87 -6.41 5.11
N ARG A 185 -2.72 -6.19 4.49
CA ARG A 185 -2.25 -4.87 4.07
C ARG A 185 -2.14 -4.82 2.56
N CYS A 186 -2.98 -4.00 1.93
CA CYS A 186 -3.02 -3.84 0.47
C CYS A 186 -2.05 -2.73 0.02
N PHE A 187 -1.29 -3.01 -1.04
CA PHE A 187 -0.36 -2.06 -1.69
C PHE A 187 -0.79 -1.87 -3.16
N PRO A 188 -1.85 -1.09 -3.41
CA PRO A 188 -2.29 -0.82 -4.77
C PRO A 188 -1.24 0.03 -5.48
N LEU A 189 -0.55 -0.55 -6.46
CA LEU A 189 0.38 0.15 -7.33
C LEU A 189 0.06 -0.21 -8.77
N LYS A 190 0.04 0.79 -9.67
CA LYS A 190 -0.13 0.53 -11.10
C LYS A 190 1.16 -0.06 -11.69
N PRO A 191 1.09 -1.00 -12.65
CA PRO A 191 2.25 -1.61 -13.29
C PRO A 191 3.31 -0.62 -13.78
N ILE A 192 2.89 0.49 -14.40
CA ILE A 192 3.81 1.53 -14.90
C ILE A 192 4.74 2.09 -13.81
N PHE A 193 4.23 2.33 -12.60
CA PHE A 193 5.04 2.83 -11.50
C PHE A 193 5.91 1.74 -10.86
N ALA A 194 5.45 0.49 -10.91
CA ALA A 194 6.26 -0.64 -10.47
C ALA A 194 7.47 -0.85 -11.40
N SER A 195 7.23 -0.79 -12.71
CA SER A 195 8.27 -0.90 -13.76
C SER A 195 9.33 0.20 -13.60
N GLU A 196 8.92 1.47 -13.42
CA GLU A 196 9.84 2.58 -13.16
C GLU A 196 10.71 2.36 -11.91
N ARG A 197 10.14 1.81 -10.83
CA ARG A 197 10.88 1.48 -9.60
C ARG A 197 11.87 0.35 -9.81
N ILE A 198 11.47 -0.71 -10.50
CA ILE A 198 12.36 -1.83 -10.85
C ILE A 198 13.54 -1.32 -11.68
N ILE A 199 13.28 -0.54 -12.73
CA ILE A 199 14.34 0.06 -13.58
C ILE A 199 15.32 0.88 -12.74
N LYS A 200 14.81 1.68 -11.79
CA LYS A 200 15.64 2.46 -10.88
C LYS A 200 16.48 1.57 -9.96
N ASP A 201 15.86 0.59 -9.32
CA ASP A 201 16.54 -0.32 -8.38
C ASP A 201 17.61 -1.16 -9.08
N THR A 202 17.35 -1.62 -10.31
CA THR A 202 18.33 -2.31 -11.15
C THR A 202 19.52 -1.40 -11.49
N LYS A 203 19.28 -0.12 -11.83
CA LYS A 203 20.36 0.86 -12.08
C LYS A 203 21.19 1.14 -10.83
N GLU A 204 20.57 1.08 -9.66
CA GLU A 204 21.24 1.24 -8.36
C GLU A 204 21.95 -0.03 -7.89
N GLY A 205 21.87 -1.14 -8.64
CA GLY A 205 22.54 -2.39 -8.33
C GLY A 205 21.90 -3.17 -7.18
N LYS A 206 20.62 -2.94 -6.88
CA LYS A 206 19.91 -3.70 -5.85
C LYS A 206 19.57 -5.10 -6.36
N GLU A 207 19.77 -6.11 -5.51
CA GLU A 207 19.35 -7.48 -5.78
C GLU A 207 17.83 -7.63 -5.49
N HIS A 208 17.02 -7.37 -6.51
CA HIS A 208 15.58 -7.61 -6.49
C HIS A 208 15.16 -8.37 -7.75
N TYR A 209 14.06 -9.13 -7.67
CA TYR A 209 13.44 -9.73 -8.84
C TYR A 209 13.08 -8.65 -9.89
N VAL A 210 13.45 -8.91 -11.14
CA VAL A 210 13.22 -7.97 -12.26
C VAL A 210 12.05 -8.47 -13.09
N ALA A 211 10.84 -8.12 -12.66
CA ALA A 211 9.61 -8.46 -13.38
C ALA A 211 9.50 -7.70 -14.71
N THR A 212 9.01 -8.39 -15.74
CA THR A 212 8.66 -7.80 -17.03
C THR A 212 7.35 -7.02 -16.95
N ASP A 213 7.12 -6.10 -17.89
CA ASP A 213 5.88 -5.32 -17.94
C ASP A 213 4.63 -6.22 -18.06
N LEU A 214 4.72 -7.31 -18.84
CA LEU A 214 3.63 -8.27 -19.01
C LEU A 214 3.29 -8.99 -17.68
N GLU A 215 4.31 -9.38 -16.92
CA GLU A 215 4.13 -10.00 -15.61
C GLU A 215 3.48 -9.01 -14.63
N LEU A 216 3.92 -7.75 -14.61
CA LEU A 216 3.32 -6.72 -13.76
C LEU A 216 1.84 -6.47 -14.07
N GLU A 217 1.47 -6.44 -15.35
CA GLU A 217 0.07 -6.32 -15.78
C GLU A 217 -0.76 -7.54 -15.30
N LYS A 218 -0.22 -8.76 -15.48
CA LYS A 218 -0.88 -9.99 -14.98
C LYS A 218 -1.06 -9.96 -13.46
N LEU A 219 -0.03 -9.57 -12.72
CA LEU A 219 -0.07 -9.46 -11.26
C LEU A 219 -1.07 -8.39 -10.79
N ALA A 220 -1.25 -7.30 -11.55
CA ALA A 220 -2.24 -6.27 -11.22
C ALA A 220 -3.69 -6.76 -11.37
N LEU A 221 -3.95 -7.62 -12.36
CA LEU A 221 -5.24 -8.32 -12.49
C LEU A 221 -5.46 -9.25 -11.29
N GLN A 222 -4.49 -10.11 -10.98
CA GLN A 222 -4.56 -11.03 -9.85
C GLN A 222 -4.70 -10.30 -8.51
N PHE A 223 -4.07 -9.13 -8.33
CA PHE A 223 -4.24 -8.27 -7.17
C PHE A 223 -5.69 -7.82 -6.99
N SER A 224 -6.33 -7.40 -8.09
CA SER A 224 -7.72 -6.94 -8.05
C SER A 224 -8.66 -8.09 -7.66
N GLU A 225 -8.46 -9.27 -8.24
CA GLU A 225 -9.21 -10.49 -7.91
C GLU A 225 -8.99 -10.91 -6.45
N ALA A 226 -7.74 -10.93 -5.98
CA ALA A 226 -7.40 -11.28 -4.60
C ALA A 226 -8.01 -10.30 -3.60
N GLN A 227 -7.98 -8.99 -3.89
CA GLN A 227 -8.58 -7.97 -3.02
C GLN A 227 -10.09 -8.17 -2.82
N GLU A 228 -10.80 -8.63 -3.86
CA GLU A 228 -12.21 -8.97 -3.74
C GLU A 228 -12.43 -10.25 -2.94
N ALA A 229 -11.61 -11.29 -3.17
CA ALA A 229 -11.69 -12.56 -2.47
C ALA A 229 -11.46 -12.42 -0.95
N LEU A 230 -10.48 -11.60 -0.54
CA LEU A 230 -10.12 -11.39 0.87
C LEU A 230 -11.29 -10.89 1.74
N LYS A 231 -12.24 -10.15 1.15
CA LYS A 231 -13.46 -9.68 1.85
C LYS A 231 -14.33 -10.85 2.33
N ASN A 232 -14.28 -11.98 1.64
CA ASN A 232 -15.04 -13.18 1.96
C ASN A 232 -14.24 -14.20 2.78
N GLU A 233 -12.90 -14.10 2.76
CA GLU A 233 -11.98 -14.98 3.48
C GLU A 233 -11.80 -14.60 4.97
N GLY A 234 -12.36 -13.47 5.41
CA GLY A 234 -12.37 -13.07 6.83
C GLY A 234 -11.18 -12.22 7.27
N TRP A 235 -10.40 -11.71 6.32
CA TRP A 235 -9.28 -10.79 6.60
C TRP A 235 -9.76 -9.40 6.99
N ILE A 236 -9.03 -8.77 7.91
CA ILE A 236 -9.22 -7.39 8.34
C ILE A 236 -8.21 -6.51 7.58
N GLU A 237 -8.71 -5.61 6.74
CA GLU A 237 -7.85 -4.68 6.01
C GLU A 237 -7.36 -3.54 6.93
N ILE A 238 -6.05 -3.37 7.06
CA ILE A 238 -5.45 -2.21 7.72
C ILE A 238 -5.23 -1.10 6.71
N LYS A 239 -5.89 0.03 6.96
CA LYS A 239 -5.69 1.28 6.23
C LYS A 239 -4.71 2.17 7.00
N ASP A 240 -3.98 3.01 6.27
CA ASP A 240 -3.17 4.09 6.88
C ASP A 240 -4.04 5.10 7.63
#